data_AF-U1N1K3-F1
#
_entry.id   AF-U1N1K3-F1
#
_cell.length_a   1.000
_cell.length_b   1.000
_cell.length_c   1.000
_cell.angle_alpha   90.00
_cell.angle_beta   90.00
_cell.angle_gamma   90.00
#
_symmetry.space_group_name_H-M   'P 1'
#
loop_
_entity.id
_entity.type
_entity.pdbx_description
1 polymer ?
#
loop_
_entity_poly.entity_id
_entity_poly.type
_entity_poly.pdbx_seq_one_letter_code
_entity_poly.pdbx_strand_id
1 'polypeptide(L)'
;MENRPCLRPYAASFDVLFMTGRLVRNMAEFKVVVSDKTGHTRQFEVDGQDANRFLGRDLGDEVDGSAVGLDGATIELTGGSDNAGRPMREDVPGSDLKELLLEGGVGYEPSRDGERKRVTVRGRQVSDETAQINAAVLEETPIAVLLGEEEPEDSNEADDADVEADENDDETDAE
;
A
#
# COMPACT_ATOMS: atom_id res chain seq x y z
N MET A 1 26.10 -57.05 -56.93
CA MET A 1 26.36 -56.14 -55.80
C MET A 1 25.06 -55.96 -55.05
N GLU A 2 24.76 -56.92 -54.19
CA GLU A 2 23.65 -56.85 -53.24
C GLU A 2 23.85 -55.65 -52.33
N ASN A 3 22.87 -54.74 -52.29
CA ASN A 3 22.79 -53.75 -51.23
C ASN A 3 21.51 -54.01 -50.44
N ARG A 4 21.74 -54.25 -49.15
CA ARG A 4 20.82 -54.70 -48.12
C ARG A 4 19.74 -53.62 -47.84
N PRO A 5 18.48 -53.99 -47.57
CA PRO A 5 17.53 -53.07 -46.98
C PRO A 5 17.92 -52.81 -45.52
N CYS A 6 18.13 -51.54 -45.17
CA CYS A 6 18.41 -51.12 -43.80
C CYS A 6 17.10 -51.19 -42.99
N LEU A 7 17.00 -52.20 -42.13
CA LEU A 7 16.10 -52.23 -40.98
C LEU A 7 16.51 -51.12 -40.00
N ARG A 8 15.56 -50.28 -39.58
CA ARG A 8 15.38 -49.90 -38.16
C ARG A 8 13.92 -49.49 -37.89
N PRO A 9 13.24 -50.13 -36.92
CA PRO A 9 12.07 -49.57 -36.26
C PRO A 9 12.55 -48.70 -35.09
N TYR A 10 11.93 -47.54 -34.87
CA TYR A 10 11.95 -46.92 -33.56
C TYR A 10 10.64 -46.19 -33.32
N ALA A 11 9.75 -46.89 -32.63
CA ALA A 11 8.63 -46.27 -31.94
C ALA A 11 9.20 -45.40 -30.82
N ALA A 12 8.88 -44.11 -30.86
CA ALA A 12 8.96 -43.24 -29.69
C ALA A 12 7.62 -42.52 -29.61
N SER A 13 6.71 -43.15 -28.89
CA SER A 13 5.50 -42.55 -28.34
C SER A 13 5.95 -41.37 -27.48
N PHE A 14 5.86 -40.15 -28.00
CA PHE A 14 5.98 -38.95 -27.19
C PHE A 14 4.68 -38.79 -26.42
N ASP A 15 4.63 -39.49 -25.29
CA ASP A 15 3.67 -39.26 -24.22
C ASP A 15 3.93 -37.83 -23.70
N VAL A 16 3.20 -36.87 -24.26
CA VAL A 16 3.13 -35.51 -23.71
C VAL A 16 2.28 -35.63 -22.46
N LEU A 17 2.95 -36.06 -21.39
CA LEU A 17 2.48 -35.96 -20.02
C LEU A 17 2.21 -34.49 -19.76
N PHE A 18 0.95 -34.12 -19.94
CA PHE A 18 0.36 -32.83 -19.61
C PHE A 18 0.75 -32.53 -18.17
N MET A 19 1.79 -31.72 -17.98
CA MET A 19 2.05 -31.05 -16.71
C MET A 19 0.88 -30.10 -16.51
N THR A 20 -0.23 -30.63 -15.97
CA THR A 20 -1.20 -29.85 -15.22
C THR A 20 -0.47 -29.35 -13.99
N GLY A 21 0.39 -28.35 -14.22
CA GLY A 21 0.85 -27.45 -13.18
C GLY A 21 -0.41 -27.02 -12.47
N ARG A 22 -0.50 -27.45 -11.22
CA ARG A 22 -1.48 -27.00 -10.24
C ARG A 22 -1.53 -25.48 -10.36
N LEU A 23 -2.58 -24.99 -11.02
CA LEU A 23 -3.03 -23.60 -10.88
C LEU A 23 -3.43 -23.46 -9.41
N VAL A 24 -2.41 -23.27 -8.55
CA VAL A 24 -2.62 -22.50 -7.33
C VAL A 24 -2.99 -21.14 -7.89
N ARG A 25 -4.30 -20.87 -8.01
CA ARG A 25 -4.75 -19.49 -7.97
C ARG A 25 -4.20 -19.00 -6.63
N ASN A 26 -3.07 -18.30 -6.67
CA ASN A 26 -2.68 -17.48 -5.53
C ASN A 26 -3.88 -16.55 -5.36
N MET A 27 -4.69 -16.82 -4.34
CA MET A 27 -5.62 -15.82 -3.87
C MET A 27 -4.75 -14.67 -3.41
N ALA A 28 -5.09 -13.46 -3.84
CA ALA A 28 -4.35 -12.28 -3.43
C ALA A 28 -4.31 -12.23 -1.89
N GLU A 29 -3.11 -12.04 -1.36
CA GLU A 29 -2.84 -11.87 0.06
C GLU A 29 -2.09 -10.56 0.19
N PHE A 30 -2.63 -9.63 0.98
CA PHE A 30 -2.06 -8.31 1.16
C PHE A 30 -1.80 -8.04 2.63
N LYS A 31 -0.66 -7.41 2.90
CA LYS A 31 -0.42 -6.72 4.17
C LYS A 31 -0.91 -5.29 4.01
N VAL A 32 -2.00 -4.93 4.66
CA VAL A 32 -2.55 -3.57 4.61
C VAL A 32 -2.12 -2.83 5.86
N VAL A 33 -1.42 -1.72 5.67
CA VAL A 33 -0.95 -0.85 6.73
C VAL A 33 -1.81 0.41 6.69
N VAL A 34 -2.61 0.61 7.74
CA VAL A 34 -3.56 1.73 7.82
C VAL A 34 -3.07 2.73 8.86
N SER A 35 -2.90 3.98 8.45
CA SER A 35 -2.55 5.10 9.32
C SER A 35 -3.75 6.00 9.60
N ASP A 36 -3.82 6.56 10.81
CA ASP A 36 -4.77 7.62 11.16
C ASP A 36 -4.12 9.00 11.20
N LYS A 37 -4.94 10.03 11.44
CA LYS A 37 -4.47 11.41 11.58
C LYS A 37 -3.71 11.68 12.89
N THR A 38 -3.85 10.79 13.88
CA THR A 38 -3.13 10.89 15.16
C THR A 38 -1.68 10.42 15.05
N GLY A 39 -1.34 9.75 13.94
CA GLY A 39 -0.01 9.20 13.66
C GLY A 39 0.15 7.75 14.13
N HIS A 40 -0.93 7.12 14.61
CA HIS A 40 -0.96 5.70 14.89
C HIS A 40 -1.16 4.91 13.59
N THR A 41 -0.57 3.71 13.56
CA THR A 41 -0.62 2.84 12.39
C THR A 41 -0.81 1.41 12.84
N ARG A 42 -1.68 0.68 12.15
CA ARG A 42 -1.93 -0.74 12.39
C ARG A 42 -1.82 -1.54 11.11
N GLN A 43 -1.34 -2.78 11.26
CA GLN A 43 -1.18 -3.71 10.16
C GLN A 43 -2.26 -4.78 10.23
N PHE A 44 -2.88 -5.05 9.08
CA PHE A 44 -3.88 -6.08 8.89
C PHE A 44 -3.42 -7.04 7.80
N GLU A 45 -3.68 -8.33 8.00
CA GLU A 45 -3.48 -9.36 6.98
C GLU A 45 -4.84 -9.60 6.31
N VAL A 46 -4.90 -9.39 5.01
CA VAL A 46 -6.13 -9.47 4.22
C VAL A 46 -5.97 -10.52 3.14
N ASP A 47 -6.87 -11.49 3.12
CA ASP A 47 -6.88 -12.56 2.13
C ASP A 47 -8.27 -12.77 1.50
N GLY A 48 -8.30 -13.51 0.40
CA GLY A 48 -9.52 -13.99 -0.23
C GLY A 48 -10.50 -12.91 -0.69
N GLN A 49 -11.71 -12.88 -0.11
CA GLN A 49 -12.77 -11.96 -0.56
C GLN A 49 -12.47 -10.51 -0.22
N ASP A 50 -11.79 -10.27 0.91
CA ASP A 50 -11.41 -8.93 1.34
C ASP A 50 -10.27 -8.38 0.48
N ALA A 51 -9.32 -9.24 0.09
CA ALA A 51 -8.25 -8.88 -0.84
C ALA A 51 -8.78 -8.46 -2.22
N ASN A 52 -9.84 -9.13 -2.71
CA ASN A 52 -10.44 -8.80 -4.01
C ASN A 52 -11.00 -7.37 -4.10
N ARG A 53 -11.26 -6.70 -2.97
CA ARG A 53 -11.75 -5.31 -2.96
C ARG A 53 -10.66 -4.31 -3.34
N PHE A 54 -9.40 -4.66 -3.11
CA PHE A 54 -8.23 -3.84 -3.43
C PHE A 54 -7.73 -4.06 -4.86
N LEU A 55 -7.94 -5.24 -5.43
CA LEU A 55 -7.49 -5.55 -6.79
C LEU A 55 -8.10 -4.60 -7.83
N GLY A 56 -7.23 -4.05 -8.69
CA GLY A 56 -7.64 -3.14 -9.77
C GLY A 56 -7.90 -1.70 -9.31
N ARG A 57 -7.81 -1.41 -8.02
CA ARG A 57 -7.82 -0.04 -7.50
C ARG A 57 -6.50 0.66 -7.77
N ASP A 58 -6.56 1.96 -7.98
CA ASP A 58 -5.40 2.80 -8.17
C ASP A 58 -5.03 3.52 -6.86
N LEU A 59 -3.77 3.95 -6.74
CA LEU A 59 -3.37 4.86 -5.65
C LEU A 59 -4.18 6.18 -5.77
N GLY A 60 -4.65 6.68 -4.64
CA GLY A 60 -5.58 7.80 -4.50
C GLY A 60 -7.06 7.39 -4.50
N ASP A 61 -7.38 6.11 -4.75
CA ASP A 61 -8.76 5.64 -4.67
C ASP A 61 -9.19 5.40 -3.22
N GLU A 62 -10.47 5.66 -2.98
CA GLU A 62 -11.16 5.35 -1.72
C GLU A 62 -11.73 3.92 -1.73
N VAL A 63 -11.54 3.21 -0.62
CA VAL A 63 -12.03 1.87 -0.38
C VAL A 63 -12.71 1.83 0.98
N ASP A 64 -13.75 1.00 1.09
CA ASP A 64 -14.47 0.78 2.34
C ASP A 64 -13.59 0.03 3.38
N GLY A 65 -13.51 0.57 4.59
CA GLY A 65 -12.68 0.07 5.68
C GLY A 65 -13.11 -1.30 6.22
N SER A 66 -14.31 -1.81 5.91
CA SER A 66 -14.72 -3.17 6.28
C SER A 66 -13.78 -4.24 5.73
N ALA A 67 -13.06 -3.96 4.64
CA ALA A 67 -12.07 -4.87 4.06
C ALA A 67 -10.86 -5.13 4.98
N VAL A 68 -10.65 -4.29 6.00
CA VAL A 68 -9.60 -4.43 7.02
C VAL A 68 -10.18 -4.53 8.43
N GLY A 69 -11.50 -4.74 8.58
CA GLY A 69 -12.18 -4.78 9.87
C GLY A 69 -12.35 -3.41 10.55
N LEU A 70 -12.23 -2.32 9.79
CA LEU A 70 -12.52 -0.95 10.23
C LEU A 70 -13.90 -0.55 9.72
N ASP A 71 -14.93 -1.16 10.30
CA ASP A 71 -16.32 -0.92 9.89
C ASP A 71 -16.72 0.53 10.09
N GLY A 72 -17.35 1.12 9.07
CA GLY A 72 -17.83 2.50 9.11
C GLY A 72 -16.79 3.56 8.77
N ALA A 73 -15.54 3.19 8.52
CA ALA A 73 -14.49 4.10 8.06
C ALA A 73 -14.22 3.98 6.56
N THR A 74 -13.83 5.10 5.93
CA THR A 74 -13.30 5.11 4.54
C THR A 74 -11.77 5.27 4.55
N ILE A 75 -11.09 4.44 3.77
CA ILE A 75 -9.63 4.47 3.64
C ILE A 75 -9.21 4.86 2.21
N GLU A 76 -8.17 5.68 2.10
CA GLU A 76 -7.54 6.07 0.85
C GLU A 76 -6.24 5.28 0.64
N LEU A 77 -6.02 4.76 -0.57
CA LEU A 77 -4.80 4.05 -0.93
C LEU A 77 -3.66 5.03 -1.23
N THR A 78 -2.69 5.17 -0.33
CA THR A 78 -1.61 6.16 -0.47
C THR A 78 -0.36 5.60 -1.13
N GLY A 79 -0.13 4.28 -1.02
CA GLY A 79 1.05 3.67 -1.62
C GLY A 79 1.14 2.17 -1.39
N GLY A 80 2.33 1.61 -1.61
CA GLY A 80 2.58 0.19 -1.39
C GLY A 80 3.89 -0.28 -1.98
N SER A 81 4.12 -1.57 -1.89
CA SER A 81 5.28 -2.24 -2.49
C SER A 81 4.91 -3.60 -3.06
N ASP A 82 5.69 -4.02 -4.04
CA ASP A 82 5.57 -5.37 -4.61
C ASP A 82 6.36 -6.42 -3.82
N ASN A 83 6.25 -7.68 -4.24
CA ASN A 83 6.98 -8.81 -3.65
C ASN A 83 8.51 -8.67 -3.67
N ALA A 84 9.07 -7.83 -4.56
CA ALA A 84 10.50 -7.55 -4.64
C ALA A 84 10.91 -6.31 -3.83
N GLY A 85 9.98 -5.68 -3.11
CA GLY A 85 10.20 -4.45 -2.36
C GLY A 85 10.30 -3.20 -3.23
N ARG A 86 9.92 -3.26 -4.51
CA ARG A 86 9.86 -2.07 -5.37
C ARG A 86 8.63 -1.26 -5.00
N PRO A 87 8.74 0.07 -4.87
CA PRO A 87 7.62 0.90 -4.49
C PRO A 87 6.63 1.05 -5.65
N MET A 88 5.35 1.20 -5.31
CA MET A 88 4.31 1.67 -6.21
C MET A 88 4.39 3.20 -6.35
N ARG A 89 4.06 3.72 -7.53
CA ARG A 89 4.14 5.15 -7.84
C ARG A 89 2.87 5.66 -8.51
N GLU A 90 2.29 6.74 -7.98
CA GLU A 90 1.02 7.33 -8.43
C GLU A 90 1.07 7.87 -9.87
N ASP A 91 2.22 8.34 -10.33
CA ASP A 91 2.40 8.92 -11.66
C ASP A 91 2.57 7.87 -12.77
N VAL A 92 2.68 6.58 -12.40
CA VAL A 92 2.84 5.47 -13.35
C VAL A 92 1.52 4.71 -13.49
N PRO A 93 0.87 4.73 -14.67
CA PRO A 93 -0.40 4.05 -14.86
C PRO A 93 -0.25 2.53 -14.97
N GLY A 94 -1.30 1.81 -14.53
CA GLY A 94 -1.41 0.35 -14.64
C GLY A 94 -0.71 -0.39 -13.50
N SER A 95 -0.67 -1.71 -13.60
CA SER A 95 -0.08 -2.61 -12.58
C SER A 95 1.34 -3.07 -12.92
N ASP A 96 1.79 -2.82 -14.15
CA ASP A 96 3.07 -3.32 -14.66
C ASP A 96 4.27 -2.57 -14.07
N LEU A 97 5.43 -3.21 -14.18
CA LEU A 97 6.71 -2.60 -13.86
C LEU A 97 7.15 -1.64 -14.97
N LYS A 98 7.70 -0.50 -14.58
CA LYS A 98 8.29 0.49 -15.48
C LYS A 98 9.67 0.91 -14.99
N GLU A 99 10.60 1.08 -15.92
CA GLU A 99 11.89 1.69 -15.63
C GLU A 99 11.84 3.18 -15.97
N LEU A 100 12.12 4.02 -14.97
CA LEU A 100 12.12 5.47 -15.10
C LEU A 100 13.49 6.04 -14.77
N LEU A 101 13.88 7.12 -15.45
CA LEU A 101 15.06 7.89 -15.10
C LEU A 101 14.65 8.97 -14.09
N LEU A 102 14.89 8.71 -12.80
CA LEU A 102 14.49 9.56 -11.70
C LEU A 102 15.59 10.54 -11.31
N GLU A 103 15.17 11.73 -10.88
CA GLU A 103 15.99 12.76 -10.23
C GLU A 103 15.84 12.71 -8.70
N GLY A 104 14.73 12.16 -8.20
CA GLY A 104 14.46 11.93 -6.78
C GLY A 104 13.01 11.48 -6.55
N GLY A 105 12.60 11.39 -5.28
CA GLY A 105 11.24 11.05 -4.87
C GLY A 105 11.02 9.57 -4.54
N VAL A 106 9.81 9.07 -4.77
CA VAL A 106 9.42 7.71 -4.39
C VAL A 106 10.32 6.67 -5.08
N GLY A 107 11.07 5.92 -4.28
CA GLY A 107 12.00 4.88 -4.75
C GLY A 107 13.41 5.34 -5.07
N TYR A 108 13.72 6.64 -4.96
CA TYR A 108 15.07 7.15 -5.17
C TYR A 108 15.35 8.44 -4.40
N GLU A 109 16.32 8.38 -3.48
CA GLU A 109 16.86 9.55 -2.79
C GLU A 109 18.25 9.89 -3.38
N PRO A 110 18.40 11.02 -4.11
CA PRO A 110 19.67 11.41 -4.71
C PRO A 110 20.68 11.81 -3.63
N SER A 111 21.93 11.36 -3.76
CA SER A 111 22.99 11.75 -2.81
C SER A 111 23.71 13.05 -3.19
N ARG A 112 23.50 13.54 -4.42
CA ARG A 112 24.17 14.71 -4.98
C ARG A 112 23.24 15.46 -5.92
N ASP A 113 23.37 16.77 -5.95
CA ASP A 113 22.64 17.61 -6.90
C ASP A 113 22.93 17.21 -8.35
N GLY A 114 21.86 17.06 -9.14
CA GLY A 114 21.93 16.67 -10.54
C GLY A 114 22.19 15.17 -10.79
N GLU A 115 22.23 14.33 -9.74
CA GLU A 115 22.30 12.88 -9.92
C GLU A 115 20.97 12.35 -10.48
N ARG A 116 21.06 11.42 -11.44
CA ARG A 116 19.90 10.73 -12.02
C ARG A 116 20.15 9.25 -12.04
N LYS A 117 19.14 8.46 -11.70
CA LYS A 117 19.23 7.00 -11.68
C LYS A 117 18.06 6.36 -12.39
N ARG A 118 18.34 5.33 -13.20
CA ARG A 118 17.29 4.47 -13.74
C ARG A 118 16.84 3.52 -12.63
N VAL A 119 15.58 3.63 -12.25
CA VAL A 119 14.96 2.82 -11.18
C VAL A 119 13.72 2.14 -11.73
N THR A 120 13.54 0.88 -11.38
CA THR A 120 12.33 0.13 -11.67
C THR A 120 11.31 0.39 -10.57
N VAL A 121 10.14 0.88 -10.95
CA VAL A 121 9.00 1.10 -10.06
C VAL A 121 7.81 0.30 -10.55
N ARG A 122 6.85 0.06 -9.66
CA ARG A 122 5.55 -0.52 -10.04
C ARG A 122 4.54 0.58 -10.30
N GLY A 123 3.61 0.34 -11.22
CA GLY A 123 2.51 1.26 -11.46
C GLY A 123 1.56 1.40 -10.26
N ARG A 124 0.66 2.38 -10.34
CA ARG A 124 -0.29 2.75 -9.29
C ARG A 124 -1.40 1.74 -9.05
N GLN A 125 -1.66 0.83 -9.99
CA GLN A 125 -2.75 -0.12 -9.84
C GLN A 125 -2.34 -1.32 -8.99
N VAL A 126 -3.16 -1.64 -7.98
CA VAL A 126 -2.99 -2.81 -7.12
C VAL A 126 -3.28 -4.09 -7.91
N SER A 127 -2.41 -5.09 -7.77
CA SER A 127 -2.47 -6.37 -8.48
C SER A 127 -2.02 -7.52 -7.57
N ASP A 128 -2.17 -8.76 -8.04
CA ASP A 128 -1.82 -9.96 -7.25
C ASP A 128 -0.33 -10.04 -6.85
N GLU A 129 0.55 -9.29 -7.51
CA GLU A 129 1.97 -9.25 -7.15
C GLU A 129 2.33 -8.10 -6.18
N THR A 130 1.34 -7.31 -5.76
CA THR A 130 1.49 -6.35 -4.66
C THR A 130 1.60 -7.13 -3.35
N ALA A 131 2.60 -6.79 -2.51
CA ALA A 131 2.82 -7.46 -1.23
C ALA A 131 2.26 -6.66 -0.05
N GLN A 132 2.44 -5.34 -0.10
CA GLN A 132 1.99 -4.42 0.94
C GLN A 132 1.25 -3.24 0.30
N ILE A 133 0.17 -2.84 0.97
CA ILE A 133 -0.63 -1.66 0.63
C ILE A 133 -0.57 -0.72 1.83
N ASN A 134 -0.28 0.56 1.58
CA ASN A 134 -0.36 1.62 2.58
C ASN A 134 -1.64 2.41 2.33
N ALA A 135 -2.41 2.64 3.39
CA ALA A 135 -3.66 3.37 3.34
C ALA A 135 -3.80 4.35 4.51
N ALA A 136 -4.59 5.39 4.31
CA ALA A 136 -4.88 6.39 5.34
C ALA A 136 -6.39 6.48 5.60
N VAL A 137 -6.78 6.61 6.86
CA VAL A 137 -8.18 6.86 7.24
C VAL A 137 -8.52 8.33 6.94
N LEU A 138 -9.61 8.56 6.20
CA LEU A 138 -10.07 9.92 5.88
C LEU A 138 -10.82 10.57 7.05
N GLU A 139 -11.47 9.74 7.87
CA GLU A 139 -12.23 10.16 9.04
C GLU A 139 -11.34 10.58 10.21
N GLU A 140 -11.91 11.28 11.18
CA GLU A 140 -11.20 11.71 12.39
C GLU A 140 -11.23 10.65 13.50
N THR A 141 -12.05 9.60 13.35
CA THR A 141 -12.17 8.53 14.33
C THR A 141 -10.84 7.78 14.45
N PRO A 142 -10.25 7.69 15.66
CA PRO A 142 -9.02 6.94 15.87
C PRO A 142 -9.20 5.46 15.57
N ILE A 143 -8.16 4.80 15.06
CA ILE A 143 -8.21 3.37 14.75
C ILE A 143 -8.48 2.53 16.03
N ALA A 144 -8.01 2.97 17.19
CA ALA A 144 -8.25 2.29 18.46
C ALA A 144 -9.75 2.24 18.83
N VAL A 145 -10.49 3.31 18.55
CA VAL A 145 -11.94 3.39 18.77
C VAL A 145 -12.68 2.52 17.76
N LEU A 146 -12.27 2.55 16.48
CA LEU A 146 -12.85 1.70 15.43
C LEU A 146 -12.70 0.20 15.72
N LEU A 147 -11.61 -0.19 16.39
CA LEU A 147 -11.36 -1.57 16.81
C LEU A 147 -11.94 -1.91 18.19
N GLY A 148 -12.56 -0.95 18.88
CA GLY A 148 -13.18 -1.14 20.19
C GLY A 148 -12.21 -1.32 21.35
N GLU A 149 -10.96 -0.87 21.21
CA GLU A 149 -9.92 -0.98 22.25
C GLU A 149 -9.91 0.21 23.22
N GLU A 150 -10.41 1.36 22.78
CA GLU A 150 -10.56 2.58 23.59
C GLU A 150 -12.02 3.06 23.51
N GLU A 151 -12.58 3.49 24.63
CA GLU A 151 -13.89 4.16 24.62
C GLU A 151 -13.72 5.55 23.95
N PRO A 152 -14.71 6.02 23.18
CA PRO A 152 -14.62 7.33 22.55
C PRO A 152 -14.49 8.40 23.63
N GLU A 153 -13.37 9.12 23.65
CA GLU A 153 -13.30 10.34 24.45
C GLU A 153 -14.25 11.37 23.84
N ASP A 154 -15.41 11.54 24.47
CA ASP A 154 -16.35 12.62 24.19
C ASP A 154 -15.60 13.95 24.33
N SER A 155 -15.29 14.59 23.20
CA SER A 155 -14.78 15.95 23.17
C SER A 155 -15.91 16.93 23.52
N ASN A 156 -16.19 17.06 24.81
CA ASN A 156 -17.01 18.13 25.35
C ASN A 156 -16.44 18.60 26.68
N GLU A 157 -15.47 19.51 26.62
CA GLU A 157 -15.30 20.55 27.62
C GLU A 157 -14.70 21.77 26.92
N ALA A 158 -15.60 22.68 26.53
CA ALA A 158 -15.27 24.07 26.39
C ALA A 158 -15.02 24.63 27.80
N ASP A 159 -13.89 25.29 28.01
CA ASP A 159 -13.76 26.33 29.03
C ASP A 159 -13.26 27.62 28.36
N ASP A 160 -14.23 28.41 27.94
CA ASP A 160 -14.15 29.88 27.88
C ASP A 160 -14.05 30.42 29.31
N ALA A 161 -12.93 31.06 29.67
CA ALA A 161 -12.69 32.04 30.76
C ALA A 161 -11.18 31.96 31.13
N ASP A 162 -10.34 32.99 31.12
CA ASP A 162 -10.56 34.39 31.45
C ASP A 162 -9.69 35.31 30.56
N VAL A 163 -10.34 36.31 29.98
CA VAL A 163 -9.72 37.58 29.60
C VAL A 163 -9.68 38.41 30.88
N GLU A 164 -8.54 38.43 31.57
CA GLU A 164 -8.26 39.48 32.56
C GLU A 164 -7.34 40.51 31.89
N ALA A 165 -7.99 41.55 31.36
CA ALA A 165 -7.37 42.86 31.27
C ALA A 165 -7.51 43.50 32.65
N ASP A 166 -6.39 43.76 33.32
CA ASP A 166 -6.35 44.83 34.32
C ASP A 166 -5.10 45.67 34.09
N GLU A 167 -5.37 46.91 33.72
CA GLU A 167 -4.45 48.03 33.62
C GLU A 167 -3.90 48.32 35.02
N ASN A 168 -2.62 48.67 35.13
CA ASN A 168 -2.17 49.72 36.05
C ASN A 168 -0.78 50.22 35.60
N ASP A 169 -0.79 51.43 35.05
CA ASP A 169 0.34 52.35 35.07
C ASP A 169 0.73 52.65 36.52
N ASP A 170 2.01 52.55 36.86
CA ASP A 170 2.62 53.57 37.73
C ASP A 170 4.14 53.60 37.55
N GLU A 171 4.62 54.79 37.17
CA GLU A 171 6.01 55.22 37.30
C GLU A 171 6.41 55.20 38.78
N THR A 172 7.68 54.91 39.09
CA THR A 172 8.46 55.72 40.05
C THR A 172 9.92 55.28 40.14
N ASP A 173 10.75 56.30 40.29
CA ASP A 173 12.20 56.33 40.38
C ASP A 173 12.84 55.39 41.42
N ALA A 174 14.08 54.93 41.18
CA ALA A 174 15.23 55.21 42.05
C ALA A 174 16.50 54.42 41.66
N GLU A 175 17.57 55.22 41.46
CA GLU A 175 19.04 54.99 41.53
C GLU A 175 19.77 54.10 40.51
#